data_AF-A0A9E4B2Y8-F1
#
_entry.id   AF-A0A9E4B2Y8-F1
#
_cell.length_a   1.000
_cell.length_b   1.000
_cell.length_c   1.000
_cell.angle_alpha   90.00
_cell.angle_beta   90.00
_cell.angle_gamma   90.00
#
_symmetry.space_group_name_H-M   'P 1'
#
loop_
_entity.id
_entity.type
_entity.pdbx_description
1 polymer ?
#
loop_
_entity_poly.entity_id
_entity_poly.type
_entity_poly.pdbx_seq_one_letter_code
_entity_poly.pdbx_strand_id
1 'polypeptide(L)'
;MTDAHPRDTCKNLYQHLRERITKETTIKHISVVLKTKFSTELVDALRPALENIDDLERLEDLYIQSIHARSLQAFAQKLIQ
;
A
#
# COMPACT_ATOMS: atom_id res chain seq x y z
N MET A 1 9.41 35.43 6.50
CA MET A 1 9.78 34.02 6.71
C MET A 1 9.06 33.58 7.96
N THR A 2 7.93 32.89 7.80
CA THR A 2 7.09 32.46 8.92
C THR A 2 7.64 31.13 9.42
N ASP A 3 8.34 31.16 10.56
CA ASP A 3 8.76 29.95 11.26
C ASP A 3 7.50 29.18 11.67
N ALA A 4 7.40 27.92 11.22
CA ALA A 4 6.32 27.03 11.61
C ALA A 4 6.34 26.83 13.13
N HIS A 5 5.18 26.95 13.78
CA HIS A 5 5.08 26.84 15.23
C HIS A 5 5.42 25.39 15.66
N PRO A 6 6.21 25.15 16.72
CA PRO A 6 6.72 23.81 17.08
C PRO A 6 5.63 22.73 17.25
N ARG A 7 4.40 23.13 17.61
CA ARG A 7 3.25 22.22 17.74
C ARG A 7 2.73 21.71 16.39
N ASP A 8 2.85 22.50 15.32
CA ASP A 8 2.40 22.14 13.97
C ASP A 8 3.38 21.16 13.33
N THR A 9 4.68 21.32 13.58
CA THR A 9 5.74 20.40 13.12
C THR A 9 5.57 19.01 13.72
N CYS A 10 5.30 18.90 15.03
CA CYS A 10 5.03 17.61 15.66
C CYS A 10 3.78 16.94 15.10
N LYS A 11 2.68 17.69 14.93
CA LYS A 11 1.41 17.15 14.39
C LYS A 11 1.59 16.60 12.97
N ASN A 12 2.34 17.31 12.13
CA ASN A 12 2.64 16.91 10.76
C ASN A 12 3.51 15.63 10.71
N LEU A 13 4.54 15.51 11.57
CA LEU A 13 5.37 14.31 11.69
C LEU A 13 4.57 13.06 12.10
N TYR A 14 3.67 13.20 13.09
CA TYR A 14 2.81 12.09 13.51
C TYR A 14 1.87 11.63 12.41
N GLN A 15 1.32 12.57 11.64
CA GLN A 15 0.45 12.26 10.51
C GLN A 15 1.20 11.48 9.42
N HIS A 16 2.39 11.95 9.04
CA HIS A 16 3.21 11.22 8.06
C HIS A 16 3.66 9.85 8.54
N LEU A 17 3.99 9.71 9.83
CA LEU A 17 4.34 8.40 10.39
C LEU A 17 3.14 7.44 10.34
N ARG A 18 1.93 7.94 10.67
CA ARG A 18 0.69 7.18 10.57
C ARG A 18 0.42 6.73 9.14
N GLU A 19 0.52 7.63 8.17
CA GLU A 19 0.32 7.34 6.76
C GLU A 19 1.30 6.25 6.27
N ARG A 20 2.58 6.36 6.64
CA ARG A 20 3.58 5.34 6.32
C ARG A 20 3.28 3.97 6.92
N ILE A 21 2.91 3.93 8.20
CA ILE A 21 2.55 2.67 8.88
C ILE A 21 1.31 2.05 8.22
N THR A 22 0.30 2.86 7.90
CA THR A 22 -0.90 2.40 7.19
C THR A 22 -0.53 1.82 5.82
N LYS A 23 0.27 2.55 5.03
CA LYS A 23 0.77 2.08 3.72
C LYS A 23 1.47 0.73 3.83
N GLU A 24 2.50 0.63 4.68
CA GLU A 24 3.28 -0.61 4.84
C GLU A 24 2.42 -1.78 5.33
N THR A 25 1.49 -1.53 6.24
CA THR A 25 0.56 -2.55 6.76
C THR A 25 -0.39 -3.04 5.68
N THR A 26 -0.97 -2.13 4.89
CA THR A 26 -1.88 -2.50 3.79
C THR A 26 -1.16 -3.29 2.70
N ILE A 27 0.05 -2.89 2.30
CA ILE A 27 0.89 -3.64 1.34
C ILE A 27 1.19 -5.05 1.85
N LYS A 28 1.52 -5.18 3.16
CA LYS A 28 1.72 -6.48 3.79
C LYS A 28 0.45 -7.35 3.73
N HIS A 29 -0.71 -6.79 4.01
CA HIS A 29 -1.98 -7.54 3.96
C HIS A 29 -2.32 -8.00 2.54
N ILE A 30 -2.16 -7.13 1.53
CA ILE A 30 -2.29 -7.51 0.11
C ILE A 30 -1.39 -8.71 -0.20
N SER A 31 -0.11 -8.63 0.21
CA SER A 31 0.87 -9.68 -0.05
C SER A 31 0.46 -11.00 0.62
N VAL A 32 0.04 -10.98 1.89
CA VAL A 32 -0.44 -12.17 2.60
C VAL A 32 -1.62 -12.80 1.88
N VAL A 33 -2.63 -12.00 1.52
CA VAL A 33 -3.84 -12.50 0.84
C VAL A 33 -3.48 -13.15 -0.50
N LEU A 34 -2.67 -12.49 -1.32
CA LEU A 34 -2.26 -13.04 -2.62
C LEU A 34 -1.42 -14.30 -2.49
N LYS A 35 -0.53 -14.39 -1.49
CA LYS A 35 0.29 -15.58 -1.22
C LYS A 35 -0.51 -16.80 -0.78
N THR A 36 -1.74 -16.63 -0.31
CA THR A 36 -2.64 -17.78 -0.05
C THR A 36 -3.19 -18.42 -1.33
N LYS A 37 -3.06 -17.74 -2.48
CA LYS A 37 -3.68 -18.14 -3.76
C LYS A 37 -2.66 -18.36 -4.89
N PHE A 38 -1.52 -17.67 -4.82
CA PHE A 38 -0.53 -17.60 -5.89
C PHE A 38 0.88 -17.84 -5.34
N SER A 39 1.84 -18.11 -6.24
CA SER A 39 3.24 -18.33 -5.87
C SER A 39 3.83 -17.13 -5.11
N THR A 40 4.49 -17.42 -3.99
CA THR A 40 5.19 -16.42 -3.16
C THR A 40 6.14 -15.55 -3.98
N GLU A 41 6.95 -16.16 -4.84
CA GLU A 41 7.91 -15.46 -5.69
C GLU A 41 7.24 -14.44 -6.61
N LEU A 42 6.14 -14.84 -7.26
CA LEU A 42 5.41 -13.96 -8.17
C LEU A 42 4.70 -12.82 -7.42
N VAL A 43 4.20 -13.08 -6.22
CA VAL A 43 3.61 -12.03 -5.38
C VAL A 43 4.67 -11.05 -4.88
N ASP A 44 5.84 -11.55 -4.48
CA ASP A 44 6.95 -10.69 -4.03
C ASP A 44 7.47 -9.80 -5.16
N ALA A 45 7.40 -10.25 -6.42
CA ALA A 45 7.72 -9.42 -7.59
C ALA A 45 6.77 -8.21 -7.77
N LEU A 46 5.55 -8.24 -7.21
CA LEU A 46 4.61 -7.11 -7.26
C LEU A 46 4.87 -6.05 -6.19
N ARG A 47 5.69 -6.37 -5.18
CA ARG A 47 5.92 -5.50 -4.03
C ARG A 47 6.43 -4.10 -4.40
N PRO A 48 7.41 -3.93 -5.32
CA PRO A 48 7.86 -2.58 -5.70
C PRO A 48 6.75 -1.74 -6.32
N ALA A 49 5.84 -2.35 -7.09
CA ALA A 49 4.71 -1.63 -7.70
C ALA A 49 3.71 -1.14 -6.64
N LEU A 50 3.46 -1.95 -5.59
CA LEU A 50 2.62 -1.55 -4.46
C LEU A 50 3.28 -0.44 -3.61
N GLU A 51 4.59 -0.51 -3.41
CA GLU A 51 5.35 0.50 -2.64
C GLU A 51 5.39 1.87 -3.34
N ASN A 52 5.22 1.91 -4.67
CA ASN A 52 5.14 3.16 -5.44
C ASN A 52 3.77 3.86 -5.35
N ILE A 53 2.75 3.25 -4.73
CA ILE A 53 1.43 3.85 -4.59
C ILE A 53 1.39 4.69 -3.31
N ASP A 54 1.28 6.01 -3.45
CA ASP A 54 1.19 6.93 -2.31
C ASP A 54 -0.26 7.19 -1.87
N ASP A 55 -1.22 6.90 -2.73
CA ASP A 55 -2.65 7.01 -2.42
C ASP A 55 -3.10 5.84 -1.53
N LEU A 56 -3.43 6.15 -0.28
CA LEU A 56 -3.89 5.17 0.71
C LEU A 56 -5.26 4.58 0.35
N GLU A 57 -6.17 5.38 -0.21
CA GLU A 57 -7.49 4.90 -0.63
C GLU A 57 -7.33 3.91 -1.79
N ARG A 58 -6.40 4.19 -2.72
CA ARG A 58 -6.05 3.26 -3.80
C ARG A 58 -5.48 1.95 -3.26
N LEU A 59 -4.64 1.99 -2.22
CA LEU A 59 -4.12 0.79 -1.59
C LEU A 59 -5.21 -0.02 -0.87
N GLU A 60 -6.19 0.63 -0.24
CA GLU A 60 -7.34 -0.04 0.36
C GLU A 60 -8.21 -0.73 -0.69
N ASP A 61 -8.48 -0.07 -1.82
CA ASP A 61 -9.19 -0.66 -2.96
C ASP A 61 -8.45 -1.90 -3.50
N LEU A 62 -7.12 -1.80 -3.67
CA LEU A 62 -6.29 -2.94 -4.07
C LEU A 62 -6.32 -4.07 -3.03
N TYR A 63 -6.39 -3.77 -1.74
CA TYR A 63 -6.59 -4.79 -0.71
C TYR A 63 -7.90 -5.55 -0.92
N ILE A 64 -9.01 -4.85 -1.15
CA ILE A 64 -10.30 -5.50 -1.45
C ILE A 64 -10.19 -6.34 -2.73
N GLN A 65 -9.57 -5.81 -3.78
CA GLN A 65 -9.40 -6.54 -5.04
C GLN A 65 -8.51 -7.79 -4.89
N SER A 66 -7.52 -7.78 -4.00
CA SER A 66 -6.68 -8.94 -3.71
C SER A 66 -7.49 -10.12 -3.13
N ILE A 67 -8.53 -9.83 -2.36
CA ILE A 67 -9.46 -10.82 -1.80
C ILE A 67 -10.26 -11.51 -2.90
N HIS A 68 -10.53 -10.83 -4.01
CA HIS A 68 -11.33 -11.35 -5.13
C HIS A 68 -10.52 -11.72 -6.37
N ALA A 69 -9.19 -11.56 -6.33
CA ALA A 69 -8.32 -11.84 -7.46
C ALA A 69 -8.43 -13.31 -7.93
N ARG A 70 -8.83 -13.49 -9.19
CA ARG A 70 -8.93 -14.80 -9.86
C ARG A 70 -7.63 -15.24 -10.51
N SER A 71 -6.75 -14.29 -10.82
CA SER A 71 -5.38 -14.54 -11.29
C SER A 71 -4.47 -13.39 -10.86
N LEU A 72 -3.19 -13.71 -10.69
CA LEU A 72 -2.19 -12.70 -10.37
C LEU A 72 -2.01 -11.68 -11.50
N GLN A 73 -2.15 -12.10 -12.76
CA GLN A 73 -2.10 -11.21 -13.92
C GLN A 73 -3.24 -10.19 -13.90
N ALA A 74 -4.48 -10.63 -13.60
CA ALA A 74 -5.63 -9.73 -13.51
C ALA A 74 -5.46 -8.72 -12.37
N PHE A 75 -4.85 -9.13 -11.25
CA PHE A 75 -4.49 -8.22 -10.17
C PHE A 75 -3.39 -7.24 -10.60
N ALA A 76 -2.33 -7.71 -11.26
CA ALA A 76 -1.23 -6.86 -11.72
C ALA A 76 -1.69 -5.77 -12.71
N GLN A 77 -2.69 -6.06 -13.55
CA GLN A 77 -3.30 -5.06 -14.44
C GLN A 77 -3.95 -3.90 -13.67
N LYS A 78 -4.39 -4.11 -12.43
CA LYS A 78 -4.97 -3.06 -11.57
C LYS A 78 -3.92 -2.13 -10.99
N LEU A 79 -2.66 -2.56 -10.92
CA LEU A 79 -1.55 -1.73 -10.43
C LEU A 79 -1.09 -0.68 -11.44
N ILE A 80 -1.46 -0.84 -12.71
CA ILE A 80 -1.05 0.04 -13.83
C ILE A 80 -2.13 1.09 -14.14
N GLN A 81 -3.29 0.99 -13.49
CA GLN A 81 -4.43 1.90 -13.63
C GLN A 81 -4.31 3.04 -12.63
#